data_AF-A0A135VJS0-F1
#
_entry.id   AF-A0A135VJS0-F1
#
_cell.length_a   1.000
_cell.length_b   1.000
_cell.length_c   1.000
_cell.angle_alpha   90.00
_cell.angle_beta   90.00
_cell.angle_gamma   90.00
#
_symmetry.space_group_name_H-M   'P 1'
#
loop_
_entity.id
_entity.type
_entity.pdbx_description
1 polymer ?
#
loop_
_entity_poly.entity_id
_entity_poly.type
_entity_poly.pdbx_seq_one_letter_code
_entity_poly.pdbx_strand_id
1 'polypeptide(L)'
;MYMTIALVLFGLLSIATAYIWERRVRGFNTLAAHFSSEFDVDGLDISGRVKYTRCMSHRWVMKNVVHGDYSKGERSLGDFVGENTLMGTLLVGIVMGSLPVLLVFVMFQSFVIAGASMVTIVAAVFVIRSPGEVGVSYDLLSYLNEQDSRELEKGDFAYAKISTNRIRRWEKTLLTIGIATLIIAPWGELLPDAVALGLAALFTIFLNQVFLPVASFSFPLALILFICAAPLAAGALYFLAKWVNKQVKLRREDFLI
;
A
#
# COMPACT_ATOMS: atom_id res chain seq x y z
N MET A 1 26.64 11.22 2.21
CA MET A 1 26.72 10.24 1.11
C MET A 1 25.87 8.98 1.36
N TYR A 2 25.44 8.72 2.59
CA TYR A 2 24.69 7.51 2.94
C TYR A 2 23.27 7.50 2.35
N MET A 3 22.61 8.67 2.25
CA MET A 3 21.26 8.77 1.73
C MET A 3 21.21 8.63 0.21
N THR A 4 22.20 9.17 -0.50
CA THR A 4 22.34 8.94 -1.93
C THR A 4 22.53 7.45 -2.22
N ILE A 5 23.43 6.78 -1.49
CA ILE A 5 23.65 5.33 -1.66
C ILE A 5 22.38 4.54 -1.33
N ALA A 6 21.69 4.86 -0.24
CA ALA A 6 20.45 4.19 0.16
C ALA A 6 19.35 4.33 -0.90
N LEU A 7 19.17 5.52 -1.48
CA LEU A 7 18.19 5.76 -2.54
C LEU A 7 18.54 5.04 -3.83
N VAL A 8 19.83 4.98 -4.20
CA VAL A 8 20.27 4.19 -5.36
C VAL A 8 19.99 2.71 -5.15
N LEU A 9 20.38 2.16 -3.99
CA LEU A 9 20.14 0.74 -3.66
C LEU A 9 18.64 0.42 -3.61
N PHE A 10 17.83 1.31 -3.03
CA PHE A 10 16.38 1.15 -3.00
C PHE A 10 15.76 1.22 -4.40
N GLY A 11 16.23 2.13 -5.26
CA GLY A 11 15.79 2.22 -6.64
C GLY A 11 16.11 0.96 -7.44
N LEU A 12 17.34 0.44 -7.30
CA LEU A 12 17.75 -0.83 -7.90
C LEU A 12 16.96 -2.01 -7.36
N LEU A 13 16.69 -2.06 -6.06
CA LEU A 13 15.85 -3.09 -5.43
C LEU A 13 14.41 -3.07 -5.99
N SER A 14 13.83 -1.89 -6.18
CA SER A 14 12.49 -1.72 -6.76
C SER A 14 12.44 -2.19 -8.21
N ILE A 15 13.48 -1.91 -9.01
CA ILE A 15 13.57 -2.40 -10.40
C ILE A 15 13.78 -3.92 -10.43
N ALA A 16 14.65 -4.46 -9.58
CA ALA A 16 14.92 -5.89 -9.50
C ALA A 16 13.66 -6.67 -9.08
N THR A 17 12.92 -6.17 -8.10
CA THR A 17 11.63 -6.77 -7.69
C THR A 17 10.58 -6.67 -8.78
N ALA A 18 10.50 -5.56 -9.53
CA ALA A 18 9.63 -5.47 -10.70
C ALA A 18 9.97 -6.54 -11.75
N TYR A 19 11.26 -6.73 -12.05
CA TYR A 19 11.71 -7.77 -12.98
C TYR A 19 11.38 -9.19 -12.52
N ILE A 20 11.52 -9.48 -11.21
CA ILE A 20 11.12 -10.77 -10.63
C ILE A 20 9.61 -11.01 -10.84
N TRP A 21 8.78 -9.99 -10.59
CA TRP A 21 7.33 -10.07 -10.81
C TRP A 21 6.98 -10.26 -12.29
N GLU A 22 7.67 -9.55 -13.18
CA GLU A 22 7.48 -9.71 -14.62
C GLU A 22 7.77 -11.16 -15.06
N ARG A 23 8.90 -11.73 -14.61
CA ARG A 23 9.26 -13.12 -14.91
C ARG A 23 8.22 -14.11 -14.40
N ARG A 24 7.68 -13.88 -13.20
CA ARG A 24 6.60 -14.68 -12.62
C ARG A 24 5.31 -14.60 -13.45
N VAL A 25 4.92 -13.41 -13.89
CA VAL A 25 3.71 -13.21 -14.70
C VAL A 25 3.84 -13.82 -16.09
N ARG A 26 5.01 -13.72 -16.73
CA ARG A 26 5.26 -14.33 -18.04
C ARG A 26 5.03 -15.84 -18.05
N GLY A 27 5.24 -16.52 -16.92
CA GLY A 27 4.94 -17.95 -16.76
C GLY A 27 3.48 -18.32 -16.99
N PHE A 28 2.55 -17.37 -16.81
CA PHE A 28 1.11 -17.58 -17.01
C PHE A 28 0.61 -17.18 -18.41
N ASN A 29 1.50 -16.77 -19.33
CA ASN A 29 1.09 -16.45 -20.70
C ASN A 29 0.56 -17.68 -21.44
N THR A 30 1.05 -18.88 -21.12
CA THR A 30 0.56 -20.16 -21.66
C THR A 30 -0.87 -20.43 -21.22
N LEU A 31 -1.20 -20.17 -19.95
CA LEU A 31 -2.55 -20.28 -19.41
C LEU A 31 -3.51 -19.33 -20.13
N ALA A 32 -3.09 -18.08 -20.36
CA ALA A 32 -3.89 -17.11 -21.10
C ALA A 32 -4.14 -17.52 -22.57
N ALA A 33 -3.11 -18.07 -23.23
CA ALA A 33 -3.23 -18.58 -24.59
C ALA A 33 -4.21 -19.76 -24.66
N HIS A 34 -4.16 -20.67 -23.68
CA HIS A 34 -5.04 -21.82 -23.59
C HIS A 34 -6.52 -21.41 -23.44
N PHE A 35 -6.81 -20.46 -22.56
CA PHE A 35 -8.17 -19.92 -22.44
C PHE A 35 -8.68 -19.27 -23.73
N SER A 36 -7.80 -18.57 -24.47
CA SER A 36 -8.19 -17.94 -25.73
C SER A 36 -8.42 -18.91 -26.88
N SER A 37 -7.83 -20.10 -26.84
CA SER A 37 -8.08 -21.14 -27.84
C SER A 37 -9.33 -21.96 -27.56
N GLU A 38 -9.71 -22.11 -26.29
CA GLU A 38 -10.77 -23.04 -25.87
C GLU A 38 -12.13 -22.36 -25.61
N PHE A 39 -12.12 -21.08 -25.26
CA PHE A 39 -13.34 -20.33 -24.96
C PHE A 39 -13.46 -19.09 -25.86
N ASP A 40 -14.69 -18.79 -26.30
CA ASP A 40 -14.99 -17.52 -26.95
C ASP A 40 -14.92 -16.39 -25.90
N VAL A 41 -13.88 -15.56 -25.98
CA VAL A 41 -13.51 -14.60 -24.94
C VAL A 41 -14.05 -13.19 -25.21
N ASP A 42 -14.53 -12.91 -26.42
CA ASP A 42 -14.78 -11.55 -26.89
C ASP A 42 -15.98 -10.88 -26.21
N GLY A 43 -16.86 -11.66 -25.59
CA GLY A 43 -18.04 -11.17 -24.83
C GLY A 43 -17.88 -11.14 -23.30
N LEU A 44 -16.68 -11.37 -22.75
CA LEU A 44 -16.49 -11.44 -21.29
C LEU A 44 -16.28 -10.06 -20.65
N ASP A 45 -17.01 -9.78 -19.56
CA ASP A 45 -16.79 -8.58 -18.78
C ASP A 45 -15.56 -8.74 -17.87
N ILE A 46 -14.46 -8.09 -18.26
CA ILE A 46 -13.18 -8.08 -17.55
C ILE A 46 -13.11 -6.89 -16.55
N SER A 47 -14.17 -6.09 -16.44
CA SER A 47 -14.21 -4.90 -15.55
C SER A 47 -14.12 -5.25 -14.06
N GLY A 48 -14.40 -6.51 -13.70
CA GLY A 48 -14.49 -6.98 -12.32
C GLY A 48 -15.76 -6.52 -11.59
N ARG A 49 -16.74 -5.97 -12.31
CA ARG A 49 -18.07 -5.62 -11.78
C ARG A 49 -19.01 -6.82 -11.76
N VAL A 50 -18.86 -7.73 -12.72
CA VAL A 50 -19.62 -8.97 -12.80
C VAL A 50 -18.93 -10.07 -11.99
N LYS A 51 -19.71 -10.75 -11.13
CA LYS A 51 -19.26 -11.92 -10.38
C LYS A 51 -19.62 -13.17 -11.15
N TYR A 52 -18.63 -13.86 -11.69
CA TYR A 52 -18.83 -15.20 -12.24
C TYR A 52 -18.95 -16.18 -11.07
N THR A 53 -20.03 -16.96 -11.05
CA THR A 53 -20.30 -17.95 -10.01
C THR A 53 -20.12 -19.35 -10.59
N ARG A 54 -19.85 -20.35 -9.73
CA ARG A 54 -19.63 -21.78 -10.05
C ARG A 54 -18.32 -22.17 -10.73
N CYS A 55 -17.43 -21.22 -11.02
CA CYS A 55 -16.11 -21.52 -11.57
C CYS A 55 -15.05 -21.87 -10.49
N MET A 56 -13.92 -22.47 -10.88
CA MET A 56 -12.86 -22.91 -9.96
C MET A 56 -12.21 -21.73 -9.22
N SER A 57 -11.98 -20.63 -9.91
CA SER A 57 -11.47 -19.37 -9.33
C SER A 57 -12.42 -18.81 -8.27
N HIS A 58 -13.74 -18.87 -8.48
CA HIS A 58 -14.72 -18.45 -7.48
C HIS A 58 -14.68 -19.37 -6.25
N ARG A 59 -14.60 -20.69 -6.44
CA ARG A 59 -14.49 -21.65 -5.32
C ARG A 59 -13.20 -21.42 -4.52
N TRP A 60 -12.08 -21.18 -5.19
CA TRP A 60 -10.82 -20.86 -4.56
C TRP A 60 -10.87 -19.54 -3.78
N VAL A 61 -11.44 -18.47 -4.38
CA VAL A 61 -11.59 -17.17 -3.71
C VAL A 61 -12.48 -17.30 -2.48
N MET A 62 -13.61 -18.02 -2.58
CA MET A 62 -14.47 -18.26 -1.42
C MET A 62 -13.74 -19.02 -0.32
N LYS A 63 -12.92 -20.02 -0.67
CA LYS A 63 -12.18 -20.83 0.32
C LYS A 63 -11.00 -20.09 0.94
N ASN A 64 -10.26 -19.28 0.18
CA ASN A 64 -8.98 -18.72 0.62
C ASN A 64 -9.05 -17.24 1.02
N VAL A 65 -9.96 -16.47 0.42
CA VAL A 65 -10.12 -15.03 0.69
C VAL A 65 -11.30 -14.77 1.62
N VAL A 66 -12.45 -15.41 1.37
CA VAL A 66 -13.67 -15.18 2.19
C VAL A 66 -13.68 -16.03 3.45
N HIS A 67 -13.35 -17.32 3.34
CA HIS A 67 -13.33 -18.25 4.47
C HIS A 67 -11.92 -18.61 4.96
N GLY A 68 -10.88 -18.21 4.23
CA GLY A 68 -9.51 -18.67 4.44
C GLY A 68 -8.65 -17.81 5.37
N ASP A 69 -7.50 -18.40 5.73
CA ASP A 69 -6.49 -17.96 6.70
C ASP A 69 -5.76 -16.65 6.38
N TYR A 70 -6.08 -15.96 5.28
CA TYR A 70 -5.48 -14.64 4.97
C TYR A 70 -5.80 -13.56 6.01
N SER A 71 -6.73 -13.85 6.92
CA SER A 71 -7.08 -13.02 8.06
C SER A 71 -6.38 -13.42 9.37
N LYS A 72 -5.51 -14.44 9.45
CA LYS A 72 -4.94 -14.85 10.76
C LYS A 72 -4.14 -13.76 11.48
N GLY A 73 -3.47 -12.86 10.75
CA GLY A 73 -2.80 -11.70 11.33
C GLY A 73 -3.76 -10.58 11.81
N GLU A 74 -4.88 -10.38 11.10
CA GLU A 74 -5.88 -9.36 11.45
C GLU A 74 -6.94 -9.86 12.44
N ARG A 75 -7.31 -11.14 12.39
CA ARG A 75 -8.19 -11.82 13.36
C ARG A 75 -7.50 -11.98 14.70
N SER A 76 -6.18 -12.14 14.78
CA SER A 76 -5.51 -12.14 16.11
C SER A 76 -5.67 -10.79 16.82
N LEU A 77 -5.59 -9.66 16.11
CA LEU A 77 -5.86 -8.34 16.70
C LEU A 77 -7.36 -8.10 16.91
N GLY A 78 -8.21 -8.54 15.97
CA GLY A 78 -9.66 -8.41 16.06
C GLY A 78 -10.29 -9.26 17.16
N ASP A 79 -9.80 -10.48 17.37
CA ASP A 79 -10.22 -11.40 18.43
C ASP A 79 -9.65 -10.95 19.79
N PHE A 80 -8.42 -10.42 19.84
CA PHE A 80 -7.84 -9.84 21.07
C PHE A 80 -8.53 -8.54 21.50
N VAL A 81 -8.96 -7.69 20.56
CA VAL A 81 -9.74 -6.47 20.82
C VAL A 81 -11.21 -6.79 21.07
N GLY A 82 -11.75 -7.84 20.45
CA GLY A 82 -13.14 -8.27 20.59
C GLY A 82 -13.43 -8.98 21.91
N GLU A 83 -12.53 -9.85 22.37
CA GLU A 83 -12.73 -10.61 23.62
C GLU A 83 -12.26 -9.85 24.88
N ASN A 84 -11.35 -8.90 24.74
CA ASN A 84 -10.84 -8.08 25.86
C ASN A 84 -10.86 -6.59 25.51
N THR A 85 -12.03 -6.04 25.18
CA THR A 85 -12.21 -4.64 24.74
C THR A 85 -11.48 -3.59 25.59
N LEU A 86 -11.41 -3.76 26.91
CA LEU A 86 -10.76 -2.81 27.81
C LEU A 86 -9.23 -2.96 27.84
N MET A 87 -8.72 -4.19 27.87
CA MET A 87 -7.28 -4.48 27.82
C MET A 87 -6.72 -4.20 26.42
N GLY A 88 -7.45 -4.56 25.37
CA GLY A 88 -7.10 -4.35 23.97
C GLY A 88 -7.08 -2.88 23.60
N THR A 89 -8.06 -2.08 24.04
CA THR A 89 -8.00 -0.61 23.84
C THR A 89 -6.90 0.06 24.65
N LEU A 90 -6.61 -0.41 25.87
CA LEU A 90 -5.46 0.07 26.65
C LEU A 90 -4.12 -0.30 26.00
N LEU A 91 -3.96 -1.52 25.51
CA LEU A 91 -2.72 -1.99 24.89
C LEU A 91 -2.52 -1.34 23.52
N VAL A 92 -3.58 -1.21 22.72
CA VAL A 92 -3.55 -0.42 21.47
C VAL A 92 -3.30 1.04 21.79
N GLY A 93 -3.90 1.62 22.83
CA GLY A 93 -3.69 3.00 23.24
C GLY A 93 -2.29 3.27 23.78
N ILE A 94 -1.70 2.33 24.52
CA ILE A 94 -0.30 2.40 24.98
C ILE A 94 0.62 2.23 23.78
N VAL A 95 0.42 1.23 22.92
CA VAL A 95 1.28 1.02 21.75
C VAL A 95 1.15 2.16 20.76
N MET A 96 -0.05 2.61 20.40
CA MET A 96 -0.28 3.77 19.50
C MET A 96 0.03 5.11 20.14
N GLY A 97 0.00 5.23 21.47
CA GLY A 97 0.37 6.46 22.18
C GLY A 97 1.87 6.56 22.44
N SER A 98 2.51 5.43 22.75
CA SER A 98 3.94 5.34 23.01
C SER A 98 4.75 5.18 21.75
N LEU A 99 4.24 4.55 20.67
CA LEU A 99 4.99 4.45 19.40
C LEU A 99 5.35 5.83 18.88
N PRO A 100 4.43 6.79 18.74
CA PRO A 100 4.74 8.13 18.25
C PRO A 100 5.70 8.86 19.17
N VAL A 101 5.58 8.67 20.49
CA VAL A 101 6.51 9.30 21.46
C VAL A 101 7.89 8.67 21.37
N LEU A 102 8.01 7.35 21.26
CA LEU A 102 9.27 6.64 21.01
C LEU A 102 9.83 6.99 19.63
N LEU A 103 9.00 7.09 18.59
CA LEU A 103 9.39 7.53 17.26
C LEU A 103 9.93 8.95 17.33
N VAL A 104 9.19 9.86 17.95
CA VAL A 104 9.59 11.27 18.14
C VAL A 104 10.84 11.38 19.01
N PHE A 105 11.01 10.54 20.04
CA PHE A 105 12.18 10.53 20.92
C PHE A 105 13.42 9.93 20.25
N VAL A 106 13.26 8.84 19.49
CA VAL A 106 14.29 8.26 18.62
C VAL A 106 14.62 9.23 17.48
N MET A 107 13.64 9.97 16.95
CA MET A 107 13.86 11.05 16.00
C MET A 107 14.65 12.18 16.65
N PHE A 108 14.31 12.61 17.88
CA PHE A 108 14.89 13.79 18.54
C PHE A 108 16.41 13.71 18.77
N GLN A 109 16.96 12.52 19.01
CA GLN A 109 18.41 12.36 19.24
C GLN A 109 19.23 12.03 17.98
N SER A 110 18.62 11.65 16.85
CA SER A 110 19.35 11.18 15.65
C SER A 110 18.87 11.81 14.32
N PHE A 111 18.23 12.99 14.41
CA PHE A 111 17.24 13.52 13.47
C PHE A 111 17.60 13.56 11.98
N VAL A 112 18.88 13.71 11.60
CA VAL A 112 19.21 13.93 10.18
C VAL A 112 19.65 12.64 9.46
N ILE A 113 20.37 11.74 10.14
CA ILE A 113 21.04 10.61 9.49
C ILE A 113 20.28 9.28 9.72
N ALA A 114 19.75 9.05 10.93
CA ALA A 114 19.05 7.80 11.25
C ALA A 114 17.59 7.80 10.78
N GLY A 115 16.92 8.96 10.83
CA GLY A 115 15.50 9.06 10.46
C GLY A 115 15.25 8.78 8.98
N ALA A 116 16.02 9.42 8.11
CA ALA A 116 15.85 9.29 6.66
C ALA A 116 16.25 7.90 6.15
N SER A 117 17.30 7.30 6.72
CA SER A 117 17.69 5.92 6.42
C SER A 117 16.66 4.90 6.89
N MET A 118 16.05 5.09 8.07
CA MET A 118 14.99 4.21 8.56
C MET A 118 13.74 4.23 7.68
N VAL A 119 13.35 5.39 7.14
CA VAL A 119 12.25 5.49 6.16
C VAL A 119 12.55 4.68 4.90
N THR A 120 13.79 4.74 4.38
CA THR A 120 14.17 3.93 3.22
C THR A 120 14.14 2.43 3.51
N ILE A 121 14.48 2.01 4.74
CA ILE A 121 14.40 0.61 5.15
C ILE A 121 12.94 0.15 5.24
N VAL A 122 12.05 0.94 5.84
CA VAL A 122 10.62 0.62 5.90
C VAL A 122 10.01 0.53 4.50
N ALA A 123 10.37 1.46 3.61
CA ALA A 123 9.96 1.42 2.21
C ALA A 123 10.52 0.19 1.48
N ALA A 124 11.78 -0.19 1.72
CA ALA A 124 12.40 -1.40 1.18
C ALA A 124 11.66 -2.67 1.62
N VAL A 125 11.31 -2.78 2.90
CA VAL A 125 10.50 -3.89 3.41
C VAL A 125 9.14 -3.94 2.71
N PHE A 126 8.49 -2.79 2.48
CA PHE A 126 7.21 -2.74 1.78
C PHE A 126 7.32 -3.13 0.30
N VAL A 127 8.41 -2.76 -0.37
CA VAL A 127 8.69 -3.16 -1.77
C VAL A 127 8.92 -4.66 -1.88
N ILE A 128 9.68 -5.24 -0.95
CA ILE A 128 9.94 -6.69 -0.90
C ILE A 128 8.66 -7.45 -0.55
N ARG A 129 7.94 -6.98 0.47
CA ARG A 129 6.70 -7.57 0.97
C ARG A 129 5.54 -6.97 0.20
N SER A 130 5.40 -7.38 -1.05
CA SER A 130 4.32 -6.94 -1.96
C SER A 130 2.96 -6.85 -1.24
N PRO A 131 2.10 -5.90 -1.59
CA PRO A 131 0.78 -5.78 -0.98
C PRO A 131 0.03 -7.10 -1.08
N GLY A 132 -0.68 -7.48 -0.01
CA GLY A 132 -1.32 -8.81 0.10
C GLY A 132 -2.20 -9.18 -1.09
N GLU A 133 -2.84 -8.19 -1.71
CA GLU A 133 -3.64 -8.38 -2.93
C GLU A 133 -2.85 -8.97 -4.12
N VAL A 134 -1.57 -8.62 -4.27
CA VAL A 134 -0.70 -9.10 -5.36
C VAL A 134 -0.28 -10.54 -5.10
N GLY A 135 0.00 -10.89 -3.84
CA GLY A 135 0.27 -12.27 -3.42
C GLY A 135 -0.92 -13.18 -3.69
N VAL A 136 -2.12 -12.78 -3.23
CA VAL A 136 -3.37 -13.52 -3.49
C VAL A 136 -3.65 -13.67 -4.99
N SER A 137 -3.38 -12.62 -5.77
CA SER A 137 -3.56 -12.66 -7.23
C SER A 137 -2.61 -13.66 -7.90
N TYR A 138 -1.39 -13.79 -7.40
CA TYR A 138 -0.41 -14.76 -7.87
C TYR A 138 -0.78 -16.19 -7.47
N ASP A 139 -1.19 -16.41 -6.22
CA ASP A 139 -1.61 -17.73 -5.73
C ASP A 139 -2.86 -18.24 -6.48
N LEU A 140 -3.78 -17.35 -6.83
CA LEU A 140 -4.93 -17.72 -7.66
C LEU A 140 -4.48 -18.14 -9.08
N LEU A 141 -3.51 -17.43 -9.66
CA LEU A 141 -2.97 -17.79 -10.98
C LEU A 141 -2.19 -19.10 -10.95
N SER A 142 -1.40 -19.36 -9.91
CA SER A 142 -0.70 -20.64 -9.75
C SER A 142 -1.70 -21.77 -9.57
N TYR A 143 -2.74 -21.57 -8.75
CA TYR A 143 -3.80 -22.56 -8.55
C TYR A 143 -4.51 -22.91 -9.87
N LEU A 144 -4.90 -21.90 -10.66
CA LEU A 144 -5.54 -22.12 -11.96
C LEU A 144 -4.62 -22.83 -12.97
N ASN A 145 -3.31 -22.57 -12.91
CA ASN A 145 -2.33 -23.21 -13.79
C ASN A 145 -2.06 -24.69 -13.41
N GLU A 146 -2.41 -25.10 -12.19
CA GLU A 146 -2.29 -26.48 -11.71
C GLU A 146 -3.56 -27.32 -11.94
N GLN A 147 -4.70 -26.68 -12.26
CA GLN A 147 -5.94 -27.42 -12.52
C GLN A 147 -5.94 -28.06 -13.92
N ASP A 148 -6.66 -29.17 -14.06
CA ASP A 148 -6.90 -29.81 -15.36
C ASP A 148 -7.69 -28.86 -16.27
N SER A 149 -7.31 -28.80 -17.55
CA SER A 149 -7.91 -27.90 -18.54
C SER A 149 -9.41 -28.12 -18.69
N ARG A 150 -9.88 -29.34 -18.48
CA ARG A 150 -11.29 -29.74 -18.58
C ARG A 150 -12.18 -29.18 -17.48
N GLU A 151 -11.61 -28.79 -16.35
CA GLU A 151 -12.35 -28.26 -15.20
C GLU A 151 -12.42 -26.73 -15.20
N LEU A 152 -11.66 -26.09 -16.10
CA LEU A 152 -11.64 -24.64 -16.24
C LEU A 152 -12.89 -24.16 -16.96
N GLU A 153 -13.50 -23.10 -16.44
CA GLU A 153 -14.66 -22.47 -17.07
C GLU A 153 -14.29 -21.12 -17.67
N LYS A 154 -15.13 -20.64 -18.61
CA LYS A 154 -15.02 -19.30 -19.19
C LYS A 154 -14.95 -18.18 -18.13
N GLY A 155 -15.59 -18.37 -16.97
CA GLY A 155 -15.50 -17.44 -15.82
C GLY A 155 -14.10 -17.33 -15.21
N ASP A 156 -13.29 -18.40 -15.25
CA ASP A 156 -11.94 -18.43 -14.69
C ASP A 156 -10.97 -17.52 -15.46
N PHE A 157 -11.23 -17.32 -16.76
CA PHE A 157 -10.48 -16.37 -17.57
C PHE A 157 -10.62 -14.92 -17.07
N ALA A 158 -11.83 -14.48 -16.68
CA ALA A 158 -12.04 -13.14 -16.14
C ALA A 158 -11.19 -12.93 -14.88
N TYR A 159 -11.21 -13.90 -13.96
CA TYR A 159 -10.42 -13.84 -12.73
C TYR A 159 -8.91 -13.87 -13.02
N ALA A 160 -8.45 -14.75 -13.91
CA ALA A 160 -7.04 -14.81 -14.32
C ALA A 160 -6.56 -13.48 -14.93
N LYS A 161 -7.38 -12.85 -15.80
CA LYS A 161 -7.03 -11.58 -16.44
C LYS A 161 -7.03 -10.41 -15.46
N ILE A 162 -7.98 -10.37 -14.52
CA ILE A 162 -8.01 -9.37 -13.44
C ILE A 162 -6.76 -9.51 -12.56
N SER A 163 -6.42 -10.73 -12.13
CA SER A 163 -5.23 -11.02 -11.32
C SER A 163 -3.94 -10.61 -12.04
N THR A 164 -3.81 -10.97 -13.32
CA THR A 164 -2.66 -10.58 -14.15
C THR A 164 -2.54 -9.06 -14.25
N ASN A 165 -3.67 -8.36 -14.46
CA ASN A 165 -3.70 -6.90 -14.52
C ASN A 165 -3.36 -6.22 -13.18
N ARG A 166 -3.65 -6.86 -12.04
CA ARG A 166 -3.24 -6.37 -10.73
C ARG A 166 -1.73 -6.49 -10.53
N ILE A 167 -1.15 -7.65 -10.86
CA ILE A 167 0.30 -7.85 -10.74
C ILE A 167 1.06 -6.91 -11.68
N ARG A 168 0.63 -6.75 -12.94
CA ARG A 168 1.22 -5.78 -13.88
C ARG A 168 1.08 -4.33 -13.43
N ARG A 169 0.00 -3.97 -12.73
CA ARG A 169 -0.11 -2.63 -12.13
C ARG A 169 0.91 -2.43 -11.03
N TRP A 170 1.11 -3.44 -10.18
CA TRP A 170 2.13 -3.40 -9.14
C TRP A 170 3.54 -3.29 -9.71
N GLU A 171 3.85 -4.06 -10.76
CA GLU A 171 5.11 -3.96 -11.51
C GLU A 171 5.35 -2.53 -12.02
N LYS A 172 4.34 -1.90 -12.64
CA LYS A 172 4.43 -0.50 -13.07
C LYS A 172 4.70 0.44 -11.90
N THR A 173 4.02 0.25 -10.77
CA THR A 173 4.27 1.05 -9.56
C THR A 173 5.71 0.89 -9.08
N LEU A 174 6.24 -0.33 -9.01
CA LEU A 174 7.62 -0.61 -8.63
C LEU A 174 8.64 0.03 -9.59
N LEU A 175 8.39 -0.02 -10.91
CA LEU A 175 9.21 0.66 -11.91
C LEU A 175 9.17 2.17 -11.72
N THR A 176 7.99 2.76 -11.50
CA THR A 176 7.88 4.21 -11.28
C THR A 176 8.60 4.65 -10.01
N ILE A 177 8.49 3.88 -8.92
CA ILE A 177 9.22 4.14 -7.67
C ILE A 177 10.72 4.02 -7.91
N GLY A 178 11.17 2.97 -8.60
CA GLY A 178 12.58 2.74 -8.92
C GLY A 178 13.19 3.86 -9.76
N ILE A 179 12.51 4.28 -10.82
CA ILE A 179 12.97 5.39 -11.67
C ILE A 179 12.96 6.71 -10.90
N ALA A 180 11.87 7.03 -10.18
CA ALA A 180 11.78 8.27 -9.41
C ALA A 180 12.88 8.36 -8.34
N THR A 181 13.16 7.27 -7.65
CA THR A 181 14.20 7.23 -6.61
C THR A 181 15.60 7.38 -7.19
N LEU A 182 15.88 6.77 -8.35
CA LEU A 182 17.16 6.98 -9.06
C LEU A 182 17.34 8.41 -9.55
N ILE A 183 16.26 9.05 -10.04
CA ILE A 183 16.30 10.46 -10.45
C ILE A 183 16.58 11.35 -9.24
N ILE A 184 15.97 11.09 -8.09
CA ILE A 184 16.12 11.93 -6.90
C ILE A 184 17.43 11.65 -6.14
N ALA A 185 18.02 10.47 -6.32
CA ALA A 185 19.22 10.04 -5.60
C ALA A 185 20.41 11.03 -5.58
N PRO A 186 20.73 11.77 -6.66
CA PRO A 186 21.80 12.77 -6.65
C PRO A 186 21.58 13.88 -5.60
N TRP A 187 20.32 14.17 -5.27
CA TRP A 187 19.91 15.12 -4.23
C TRP A 187 19.57 14.43 -2.90
N GLY A 188 19.90 13.15 -2.74
CA GLY A 188 19.55 12.33 -1.59
C GLY A 188 20.01 12.89 -0.25
N GLU A 189 21.16 13.55 -0.22
CA GLU A 189 21.69 14.17 1.01
C GLU A 189 20.95 15.46 1.40
N LEU A 190 20.35 16.15 0.43
CA LEU A 190 19.62 17.41 0.67
C LEU A 190 18.16 17.17 1.07
N LEU A 191 17.64 15.97 0.79
CA LEU A 191 16.25 15.61 1.08
C LEU A 191 15.90 15.68 2.58
N PRO A 192 16.69 15.10 3.51
CA PRO A 192 16.37 15.17 4.94
C PRO A 192 16.29 16.62 5.42
N ASP A 193 17.24 17.46 5.02
CA ASP A 193 17.29 18.87 5.41
C ASP A 193 16.11 19.66 4.83
N ALA A 194 15.77 19.43 3.56
CA ALA A 194 14.64 20.08 2.91
C ALA A 194 13.30 19.67 3.55
N VAL A 195 13.12 18.39 3.88
CA VAL A 195 11.93 17.88 4.57
C VAL A 195 11.85 18.42 6.00
N ALA A 196 12.98 18.45 6.72
CA ALA A 196 13.04 19.00 8.07
C ALA A 196 12.69 20.50 8.07
N LEU A 197 13.22 21.26 7.11
CA LEU A 197 12.95 22.69 6.97
C LEU A 197 11.48 22.95 6.58
N GLY A 198 10.92 22.14 5.68
CA GLY A 198 9.51 22.21 5.32
C GLY A 198 8.57 21.88 6.49
N LEU A 199 8.88 20.81 7.25
CA LEU A 199 8.14 20.44 8.45
C LEU A 199 8.27 21.52 9.54
N ALA A 200 9.46 22.05 9.76
CA ALA A 200 9.70 23.14 10.70
C ALA A 200 8.88 24.37 10.31
N ALA A 201 8.89 24.77 9.03
CA ALA A 201 8.09 25.90 8.55
C ALA A 201 6.58 25.68 8.76
N LEU A 202 6.06 24.49 8.43
CA LEU A 202 4.66 24.13 8.69
C LEU A 202 4.32 24.17 10.18
N PHE A 203 5.21 23.66 11.02
CA PHE A 203 5.05 23.66 12.46
C PHE A 203 5.09 25.08 13.04
N THR A 204 5.97 25.95 12.54
CA THR A 204 6.02 27.37 12.90
C THR A 204 4.74 28.10 12.48
N ILE A 205 4.21 27.84 11.28
CA ILE A 205 2.93 28.40 10.83
C ILE A 205 1.81 27.94 11.76
N PHE A 206 1.75 26.64 12.07
CA PHE A 206 0.75 26.10 12.99
C PHE A 206 0.84 26.71 14.39
N LEU A 207 2.05 26.82 14.94
CA LEU A 207 2.28 27.44 16.25
C LEU A 207 1.83 28.90 16.27
N ASN A 208 2.20 29.68 15.26
CA ASN A 208 1.93 31.11 15.24
C ASN A 208 0.49 31.45 14.87
N GLN A 209 -0.13 30.71 13.95
CA GLN A 209 -1.46 31.03 13.42
C GLN A 209 -2.59 30.30 14.15
N VAL A 210 -2.31 29.15 14.78
CA VAL A 210 -3.33 28.32 15.43
C VAL A 210 -3.08 28.21 16.93
N PHE A 211 -1.88 27.77 17.33
CA PHE A 211 -1.63 27.46 18.75
C PHE A 211 -1.58 28.70 19.64
N LEU A 212 -0.74 29.69 19.33
CA LEU A 212 -0.57 30.89 20.15
C LEU A 212 -1.87 31.70 20.29
N PRO A 213 -2.65 31.94 19.23
CA PRO A 213 -3.94 32.61 19.35
C PRO A 213 -4.91 31.86 20.26
N VAL A 214 -5.04 30.54 20.11
CA VAL A 214 -5.96 29.74 20.95
C VAL A 214 -5.45 29.64 22.40
N ALA A 215 -4.14 29.52 22.60
CA ALA A 215 -3.52 29.45 23.91
C ALA A 215 -3.75 30.73 24.73
N SER A 216 -3.88 31.88 24.05
CA SER A 216 -4.21 33.16 24.68
C SER A 216 -5.63 33.20 25.28
N PHE A 217 -6.56 32.40 24.74
CA PHE A 217 -7.93 32.26 25.27
C PHE A 217 -8.04 31.11 26.28
N SER A 218 -7.47 29.95 25.95
CA SER A 218 -7.50 28.76 26.79
C SER A 218 -6.33 27.84 26.46
N PHE A 219 -5.34 27.82 27.35
CA PHE A 219 -4.19 26.94 27.25
C PHE A 219 -4.55 25.44 27.19
N PRO A 220 -5.50 24.91 28.01
CA PRO A 220 -5.92 23.52 27.90
C PRO A 220 -6.52 23.17 26.52
N LEU A 221 -7.31 24.09 25.94
CA LEU A 221 -7.91 23.89 24.61
C LEU A 221 -6.83 23.87 23.51
N ALA A 222 -5.83 24.76 23.61
CA ALA A 222 -4.71 24.80 22.68
C ALA A 222 -3.88 23.51 22.72
N LEU A 223 -3.66 22.95 23.91
CA LEU A 223 -2.97 21.66 24.09
C LEU A 223 -3.74 20.49 23.45
N ILE A 224 -5.06 20.42 23.66
CA ILE A 224 -5.90 19.40 23.03
C ILE A 224 -5.85 19.53 21.51
N LEU A 225 -5.97 20.74 20.97
CA LEU A 225 -5.84 20.99 19.53
C LEU A 225 -4.48 20.60 18.99
N PHE A 226 -3.39 20.89 19.72
CA PHE A 226 -2.04 20.52 19.33
C PHE A 226 -1.85 19.00 19.25
N ILE A 227 -2.32 18.27 20.26
CA ILE A 227 -2.24 16.80 20.31
C ILE A 227 -3.13 16.17 19.22
N CYS A 228 -4.32 16.73 18.98
CA CYS A 228 -5.23 16.25 17.95
C CYS A 228 -4.87 16.68 16.53
N ALA A 229 -4.00 17.69 16.35
CA ALA A 229 -3.66 18.23 15.03
C ALA A 229 -2.95 17.20 14.14
N ALA A 230 -2.03 16.40 14.69
CA ALA A 230 -1.34 15.37 13.93
C ALA A 230 -2.29 14.27 13.38
N PRO A 231 -3.16 13.64 14.20
CA PRO A 231 -4.13 12.68 13.69
C PRO A 231 -5.19 13.32 12.78
N LEU A 232 -5.59 14.57 13.02
CA LEU A 232 -6.51 15.30 12.11
C LEU A 232 -5.86 15.59 10.75
N ALA A 233 -4.59 16.02 10.73
CA ALA A 233 -3.85 16.25 9.49
C ALA A 233 -3.64 14.94 8.72
N ALA A 234 -3.31 13.85 9.41
CA ALA A 234 -3.21 12.52 8.80
C ALA A 234 -4.56 12.06 8.22
N GLY A 235 -5.66 12.27 8.95
CA GLY A 235 -7.01 12.00 8.48
C GLY A 235 -7.38 12.83 7.26
N ALA A 236 -7.08 14.13 7.27
CA ALA A 236 -7.35 15.04 6.16
C ALA A 236 -6.54 14.64 4.90
N LEU A 237 -5.25 14.30 5.05
CA LEU A 237 -4.41 13.78 3.97
C LEU A 237 -4.94 12.47 3.41
N TYR A 238 -5.42 11.56 4.26
CA TYR A 238 -6.06 10.31 3.83
C TYR A 238 -7.33 10.58 3.01
N PHE A 239 -8.20 11.48 3.48
CA PHE A 239 -9.41 11.87 2.74
C PHE A 239 -9.09 12.57 1.41
N LEU A 240 -8.09 13.45 1.39
CA LEU A 240 -7.58 14.08 0.16
C LEU A 240 -7.04 13.05 -0.83
N ALA A 241 -6.20 12.11 -0.38
CA ALA A 241 -5.67 11.05 -1.22
C ALA A 241 -6.79 10.17 -1.80
N LYS A 242 -7.81 9.85 -0.99
CA LYS A 242 -8.99 9.10 -1.44
C LYS A 242 -9.82 9.90 -2.45
N TRP A 243 -9.98 11.20 -2.23
CA TRP A 243 -10.70 12.09 -3.14
C TRP A 243 -9.98 12.25 -4.48
N VAL A 244 -8.66 12.44 -4.46
CA VAL A 244 -7.81 12.50 -5.66
C VAL A 244 -7.90 11.19 -6.44
N ASN A 245 -7.79 10.03 -5.77
CA ASN A 245 -7.96 8.73 -6.44
C ASN A 245 -9.35 8.55 -7.07
N LYS A 246 -10.40 9.06 -6.41
CA LYS A 246 -11.76 9.04 -6.97
C LYS A 246 -11.86 9.92 -8.23
N GLN A 247 -11.27 11.12 -8.20
CA GLN A 247 -11.25 12.04 -9.36
C GLN A 247 -10.43 11.48 -10.53
N VAL A 248 -9.28 10.86 -10.26
CA VAL A 248 -8.47 10.19 -11.28
C VAL A 248 -9.22 9.02 -11.91
N LYS A 249 -10.03 8.29 -11.12
CA LYS A 249 -10.84 7.18 -11.63
C LYS A 249 -11.98 7.68 -12.53
N LEU A 250 -12.69 8.74 -12.12
CA LEU A 250 -13.76 9.35 -12.93
C LEU A 250 -13.23 9.91 -14.25
N ARG A 251 -12.12 10.67 -14.20
CA ARG A 251 -11.51 11.25 -15.39
C ARG A 251 -10.97 10.19 -16.36
N ARG A 252 -10.67 8.97 -15.90
CA ARG A 252 -10.23 7.85 -16.75
C ARG A 252 -11.40 7.13 -17.41
N GLU A 253 -12.61 7.22 -16.86
CA GLU A 253 -13.84 6.70 -17.47
C GLU A 253 -14.37 7.65 -18.56
N ASP A 254 -14.18 8.97 -18.42
CA ASP A 254 -14.58 9.97 -19.43
C ASP A 254 -13.72 9.96 -20.71
N PHE A 255 -12.49 9.44 -20.66
CA PHE A 255 -11.59 9.30 -21.82
C PHE A 255 -11.79 8.00 -22.62
N LEU A 256 -12.69 7.12 -22.17
CA LEU A 256 -13.01 5.84 -22.81
C LEU A 256 -14.41 5.85 -23.48
N ILE A 257 -15.02 7.03 -23.64
CA ILE A 257 -16.26 7.26 -24.40
C ILE A 257 -15.92 8.05 -25.66
#